data_AF-A0A5E4K4A9-F1
#
_entry.id   AF-A0A5E4K4A9-F1
#
_cell.length_a   1.000
_cell.length_b   1.000
_cell.length_c   1.000
_cell.angle_alpha   90.00
_cell.angle_beta   90.00
_cell.angle_gamma   90.00
#
_symmetry.space_group_name_H-M   'P 1'
#
loop_
_entity.id
_entity.type
_entity.pdbx_description
1 polymer ?
#
loop_
_entity_poly.entity_id
_entity_poly.type
_entity_poly.pdbx_seq_one_letter_code
_entity_poly.pdbx_strand_id
1 'polypeptide(L)'
;MNMKQELKSTKFGKYGGQFVPEVLMPAIEELTEQYEKYKDDPVFNEELNYYLRDFAGRPSPLYHAKRLSSEYGVKIYLKREDLVHGGAHKLNNTLGQALLTRYMGKERIIAETGAGQHGTA
;
A
#
# COMPACT_ATOMS: atom_id res chain seq x y z
N MET A 1 5.18 -24.89 25.19
CA MET A 1 5.65 -23.51 25.48
C MET A 1 5.01 -22.59 24.45
N ASN A 2 3.91 -21.92 24.79
CA ASN A 2 3.27 -20.94 23.91
C ASN A 2 4.05 -19.63 23.98
N MET A 3 4.98 -19.42 23.05
CA MET A 3 5.46 -18.06 22.76
C MET A 3 4.31 -17.31 22.09
N LYS A 4 3.47 -16.64 22.88
CA LYS A 4 2.70 -15.52 22.35
C LYS A 4 3.75 -14.49 21.91
N GLN A 5 4.00 -14.39 20.61
CA GLN A 5 4.72 -13.25 20.03
C GLN A 5 4.10 -11.99 20.62
N GLU A 6 4.91 -11.10 21.20
CA GLU A 6 4.45 -9.78 21.58
C GLU A 6 3.88 -9.12 20.33
N LEU A 7 2.55 -9.03 20.26
CA LEU A 7 1.88 -8.26 19.22
C LEU A 7 2.40 -6.84 19.34
N LYS A 8 3.10 -6.37 18.30
CA LYS A 8 3.48 -4.97 18.16
C LYS A 8 2.25 -4.12 18.46
N SER A 9 2.43 -3.06 19.24
CA SER A 9 1.36 -2.11 19.55
C SER A 9 0.64 -1.72 18.25
N THR A 10 -0.66 -2.00 18.19
CA THR A 10 -1.54 -1.56 17.09
C THR A 10 -1.84 -0.05 17.16
N LYS A 11 -1.31 0.62 18.19
CA LYS A 11 -1.43 2.07 18.41
C LYS A 11 -0.12 2.80 18.12
N PHE A 12 -0.27 3.99 17.55
CA PHE A 12 0.74 5.03 17.44
C PHE A 12 0.43 6.13 18.45
N GLY A 13 1.04 6.07 19.64
CA GLY A 13 0.69 6.93 20.77
C GLY A 13 -0.76 6.69 21.21
N LYS A 14 -1.58 7.75 21.20
CA LYS A 14 -3.02 7.65 21.55
C LYS A 14 -3.94 7.26 20.38
N TYR A 15 -3.40 7.14 19.17
CA TYR A 15 -4.16 6.89 17.93
C TYR A 15 -3.94 5.45 17.43
N GLY A 16 -4.85 4.94 16.59
CA GLY A 16 -4.82 3.55 16.10
C GLY A 16 -5.50 2.57 17.06
N GLY A 17 -5.24 1.28 16.90
CA GLY A 17 -5.95 0.20 17.56
C GLY A 17 -7.02 -0.46 16.67
N GLN A 18 -7.59 -1.56 17.16
CA GLN A 18 -8.63 -2.33 16.47
C GLN A 18 -9.96 -2.13 17.19
N PHE A 19 -10.78 -1.19 16.68
CA PHE A 19 -12.11 -0.90 17.21
C PHE A 19 -13.18 -1.43 16.27
N VAL A 20 -13.29 -2.75 16.21
CA VAL A 20 -14.20 -3.46 15.30
C VAL A 20 -15.04 -4.47 16.08
N PRO A 21 -16.18 -4.94 15.53
CA PRO A 21 -16.91 -6.06 16.10
C PRO A 21 -16.06 -7.34 16.16
N GLU A 22 -16.25 -8.14 17.21
CA GLU A 22 -15.52 -9.39 17.46
C GLU A 22 -15.52 -10.34 16.26
N VAL A 23 -16.64 -10.40 15.52
CA VAL A 23 -16.79 -11.24 14.33
C VAL A 23 -15.79 -10.92 13.21
N LEU A 24 -15.19 -9.72 13.20
CA LEU A 24 -14.17 -9.32 12.22
C LEU A 24 -12.73 -9.64 12.67
N MET A 25 -12.51 -9.94 13.95
CA MET A 25 -11.17 -10.17 14.47
C MET A 25 -10.41 -11.32 13.78
N PRO A 26 -11.04 -12.48 13.48
CA PRO A 26 -10.33 -13.56 12.78
C PRO A 26 -9.78 -13.15 11.41
N ALA A 27 -10.53 -12.32 10.66
CA ALA A 27 -10.09 -11.84 9.35
C ALA A 27 -8.92 -10.85 9.46
N ILE A 28 -8.91 -10.01 10.49
CA ILE A 28 -7.83 -9.05 10.74
C ILE A 28 -6.55 -9.77 11.21
N GLU A 29 -6.69 -10.79 12.07
CA GLU A 29 -5.58 -11.62 12.51
C GLU A 29 -4.96 -12.40 11.35
N GLU A 30 -5.78 -13.05 10.51
CA GLU A 30 -5.31 -13.73 9.29
C GLU A 30 -4.56 -12.76 8.36
N LEU A 31 -5.13 -11.58 8.09
CA LEU A 31 -4.47 -10.56 7.27
C LEU A 31 -3.13 -10.13 7.86
N THR A 32 -3.06 -9.93 9.18
CA THR A 32 -1.84 -9.52 9.87
C THR A 32 -0.76 -10.60 9.78
N GLU A 33 -1.12 -11.86 10.02
CA GLU A 33 -0.21 -13.00 9.91
C GLU A 33 0.36 -13.12 8.49
N GLN A 34 -0.50 -13.05 7.46
CA GLN A 34 -0.07 -13.18 6.08
C GLN A 34 0.79 -12.00 5.63
N TYR A 35 0.46 -10.78 6.06
CA TYR A 35 1.31 -9.61 5.82
C TYR A 35 2.69 -9.77 6.46
N GLU A 36 2.75 -10.14 7.75
CA GLU A 36 4.03 -10.34 8.45
C GLU A 36 4.88 -11.45 7.83
N LYS A 37 4.23 -12.49 7.29
CA LYS A 37 4.89 -13.58 6.56
C LYS A 37 5.53 -13.11 5.25
N TYR A 38 4.84 -12.28 4.45
CA TYR A 38 5.26 -11.96 3.08
C TYR A 38 5.97 -10.62 2.91
N LYS A 39 5.85 -9.68 3.85
CA LYS A 39 6.43 -8.33 3.71
C LYS A 39 7.94 -8.32 3.46
N ASP A 40 8.66 -9.28 4.03
CA ASP A 40 10.13 -9.42 3.92
C ASP A 40 10.52 -10.63 3.04
N ASP A 41 9.54 -11.32 2.43
CA ASP A 41 9.80 -12.45 1.55
C ASP A 41 10.39 -11.94 0.21
N PRO A 42 11.55 -12.46 -0.23
CA PRO A 42 12.22 -11.95 -1.42
C PRO A 42 11.46 -12.27 -2.71
N VAL A 43 10.73 -13.39 -2.78
CA VAL A 43 9.97 -13.81 -3.96
C VAL A 43 8.75 -12.90 -4.12
N PHE A 44 8.02 -12.67 -3.03
CA PHE A 44 6.90 -11.72 -3.00
C PHE A 44 7.34 -10.31 -3.41
N ASN A 45 8.46 -9.84 -2.86
CA ASN A 45 8.97 -8.50 -3.15
C ASN A 45 9.51 -8.37 -4.58
N GLU A 46 10.15 -9.40 -5.13
CA GLU A 46 10.57 -9.41 -6.54
C GLU A 46 9.35 -9.27 -7.47
N GLU A 47 8.29 -10.01 -7.19
CA GLU A 47 7.08 -9.98 -7.99
C GLU A 47 6.31 -8.66 -7.86
N LEU A 48 6.20 -8.11 -6.63
CA LEU A 48 5.63 -6.79 -6.43
C LEU A 48 6.44 -5.72 -7.19
N ASN A 49 7.78 -5.79 -7.14
CA ASN A 49 8.65 -4.88 -7.85
C ASN A 49 8.53 -5.00 -9.37
N TYR A 50 8.31 -6.22 -9.88
CA TYR A 50 8.01 -6.46 -11.29
C TYR A 50 6.75 -5.68 -11.71
N TYR A 51 5.62 -5.86 -10.99
CA TYR A 51 4.38 -5.13 -11.32
C TYR A 51 4.51 -3.62 -11.12
N LEU A 52 5.20 -3.19 -10.08
CA LEU A 52 5.46 -1.76 -9.85
C LEU A 52 6.25 -1.15 -11.02
N ARG A 53 7.29 -1.82 -11.49
CA ARG A 53 8.12 -1.33 -12.60
C ARG A 53 7.40 -1.41 -13.94
N ASP A 54 6.94 -2.60 -14.31
CA ASP A 54 6.53 -2.93 -15.68
C ASP A 54 5.05 -2.62 -15.95
N PHE A 55 4.21 -2.59 -14.91
CA PHE A 55 2.79 -2.24 -15.03
C PHE A 55 2.50 -0.83 -14.49
N ALA A 56 2.92 -0.51 -13.27
CA ALA A 56 2.62 0.78 -12.66
C ALA A 56 3.49 1.94 -13.18
N GLY A 57 4.61 1.65 -13.86
CA GLY A 57 5.51 2.67 -14.42
C GLY A 57 6.46 3.27 -13.38
N ARG A 58 6.94 2.47 -12.42
CA ARG A 58 7.91 2.91 -11.40
C ARG A 58 9.35 2.82 -11.91
N PRO A 59 10.25 3.70 -11.41
CA PRO A 59 9.99 4.82 -10.49
C PRO A 59 9.41 6.05 -11.19
N SER A 60 8.55 6.84 -10.51
CA SER A 60 8.20 8.18 -11.01
C SER A 60 9.38 9.15 -10.91
N PRO A 61 9.51 10.10 -11.84
CA PRO A 61 10.50 11.15 -11.77
C PRO A 61 10.23 12.13 -10.61
N LEU A 62 11.32 12.70 -10.09
CA LEU A 62 11.28 13.87 -9.21
C LEU A 62 11.54 15.12 -10.07
N TYR A 63 10.47 15.83 -10.42
CA TYR A 63 10.52 16.92 -11.39
C TYR A 63 10.85 18.26 -10.72
N HIS A 64 11.91 18.94 -11.15
CA HIS A 64 12.22 20.30 -10.70
C HIS A 64 11.33 21.33 -11.41
N ALA A 65 10.38 21.92 -10.69
CA ALA A 65 9.38 22.85 -11.22
C ALA A 65 9.93 24.27 -11.36
N LYS A 66 10.84 24.49 -12.32
CA LYS A 66 11.63 25.73 -12.48
C LYS A 66 10.82 27.02 -12.40
N ARG A 67 9.68 27.11 -13.09
CA ARG A 67 8.84 28.32 -13.10
C ARG A 67 8.27 28.62 -11.73
N LEU A 68 7.75 27.60 -11.05
CA LEU A 68 7.24 27.70 -9.69
C LEU A 68 8.38 28.05 -8.72
N SER A 69 9.55 27.41 -8.89
CA SER A 69 10.73 27.72 -8.09
C SER A 69 11.15 29.20 -8.21
N SER A 70 11.13 29.75 -9.43
CA SER A 70 11.43 31.17 -9.68
C SER A 70 10.40 32.12 -9.08
N GLU A 71 9.11 31.77 -9.16
CA GLU A 71 8.02 32.57 -8.62
C GLU A 71 8.11 32.73 -7.09
N TYR A 72 8.46 31.65 -6.38
CA TYR A 72 8.50 31.63 -4.91
C TYR A 72 9.91 31.77 -4.32
N GLY A 73 10.95 31.90 -5.14
CA GLY A 73 12.34 32.06 -4.69
C GLY A 73 12.93 30.84 -3.95
N VAL A 74 12.33 29.65 -4.07
CA VAL A 74 12.75 28.41 -3.42
C VAL A 74 12.77 27.25 -4.41
N LYS A 75 13.58 26.21 -4.17
CA LYS A 75 13.58 25.03 -5.06
C LYS A 75 12.35 24.16 -4.80
N ILE A 76 11.47 24.03 -5.78
CA ILE A 76 10.27 23.20 -5.69
C ILE A 76 10.41 21.97 -6.59
N TYR A 77 10.27 20.79 -5.98
CA TYR A 77 10.28 19.50 -6.68
C TYR A 77 8.93 18.82 -6.54
N LEU A 78 8.44 18.24 -7.64
CA LEU A 78 7.21 17.48 -7.69
C LEU A 78 7.55 15.99 -7.85
N LYS A 79 7.18 15.16 -6.87
CA LYS A 79 7.22 13.70 -7.02
C LYS A 79 6.04 13.29 -7.87
N ARG A 80 6.30 12.84 -9.11
CA ARG A 80 5.29 12.69 -10.18
C ARG A 80 4.45 11.42 -10.04
N GLU A 81 3.70 11.29 -8.95
CA GLU A 81 2.77 10.18 -8.74
C GLU A 81 1.55 10.22 -9.66
N ASP A 82 1.30 11.36 -10.29
CA ASP A 82 0.33 11.50 -11.37
C ASP A 82 0.68 10.67 -12.63
N LEU A 83 1.95 10.25 -12.76
CA LEU A 83 2.42 9.42 -13.87
C LEU A 83 2.32 7.91 -13.60
N VAL A 84 1.87 7.50 -12.41
CA VAL A 84 1.55 6.10 -12.15
C VAL A 84 0.44 5.65 -13.09
N HIS A 85 0.48 4.42 -13.58
CA HIS A 85 -0.66 3.87 -14.31
C HIS A 85 -1.96 4.06 -13.50
N GLY A 86 -3.04 4.50 -14.15
CA GLY A 86 -4.27 4.91 -13.45
C GLY A 86 -4.26 6.33 -12.85
N GLY A 87 -3.14 7.06 -12.94
CA GLY A 87 -3.06 8.50 -12.64
C GLY A 87 -2.98 8.88 -11.17
N ALA A 88 -2.80 7.91 -10.26
CA ALA A 88 -2.74 8.16 -8.83
C ALA A 88 -1.82 7.17 -8.08
N HIS A 89 -1.28 7.63 -6.96
CA HIS A 89 -0.44 6.81 -6.07
C HIS A 89 -1.17 5.61 -5.43
N LYS A 90 -2.51 5.53 -5.55
CA LYS A 90 -3.31 4.44 -4.96
C LYS A 90 -2.95 3.07 -5.54
N LEU A 91 -2.55 3.02 -6.82
CA LEU A 91 -2.17 1.77 -7.48
C LEU A 91 -1.02 1.05 -6.76
N ASN A 92 -0.09 1.80 -6.14
CA ASN A 92 1.02 1.20 -5.40
C ASN A 92 0.53 0.26 -4.29
N ASN A 93 -0.52 0.68 -3.56
CA ASN A 93 -1.10 -0.11 -2.48
C ASN A 93 -2.01 -1.23 -3.02
N THR A 94 -2.85 -0.94 -4.02
CA THR A 94 -3.79 -1.95 -4.54
C THR A 94 -3.06 -3.11 -5.20
N LEU A 95 -1.95 -2.88 -5.89
CA LEU A 95 -1.08 -3.96 -6.40
C LEU A 95 -0.55 -4.85 -5.26
N GLY A 96 -0.04 -4.26 -4.18
CA GLY A 96 0.46 -5.01 -3.03
C GLY A 96 -0.63 -5.85 -2.37
N GLN A 97 -1.82 -5.29 -2.17
CA GLN A 97 -2.95 -6.02 -1.57
C GLN A 97 -3.51 -7.09 -2.50
N ALA A 98 -3.60 -6.83 -3.81
CA ALA A 98 -4.04 -7.81 -4.79
C ALA A 98 -3.06 -8.99 -4.88
N LEU A 99 -1.75 -8.70 -4.85
CA LEU A 99 -0.72 -9.73 -4.80
C LEU A 99 -0.82 -10.56 -3.51
N LEU A 100 -0.94 -9.90 -2.35
CA LEU A 100 -1.12 -10.59 -1.07
C LEU A 100 -2.38 -11.47 -1.08
N THR A 101 -3.50 -10.96 -1.58
CA THR A 101 -4.76 -11.72 -1.73
C THR A 101 -4.54 -13.02 -2.52
N ARG A 102 -3.75 -12.96 -3.61
CA ARG A 102 -3.41 -14.14 -4.40
C ARG A 102 -2.52 -15.12 -3.62
N TYR A 103 -1.54 -14.64 -2.86
CA TYR A 103 -0.70 -15.47 -1.99
C TYR A 103 -1.47 -16.10 -0.83
N MET A 104 -2.54 -15.44 -0.37
CA MET A 104 -3.50 -15.97 0.61
C MET A 104 -4.47 -17.00 0.01
N GLY A 105 -4.39 -17.29 -1.31
CA GLY A 105 -5.28 -18.23 -1.99
C GLY A 105 -6.73 -17.75 -2.09
N LYS A 106 -6.99 -16.45 -2.00
CA LYS A 106 -8.34 -15.90 -2.14
C LYS A 106 -8.60 -15.53 -3.61
N GLU A 107 -9.81 -15.80 -4.09
CA GLU A 107 -10.19 -15.60 -5.49
C GLU A 107 -11.01 -14.33 -5.74
N ARG A 108 -11.36 -13.60 -4.68
CA ARG A 108 -12.23 -12.43 -4.76
C ARG A 108 -11.70 -11.27 -3.92
N ILE A 109 -11.64 -10.10 -4.53
CA ILE A 109 -11.33 -8.82 -3.87
C ILE A 109 -12.61 -8.01 -3.75
N ILE A 110 -12.79 -7.34 -2.60
CA ILE A 110 -13.90 -6.43 -2.33
C ILE A 110 -13.27 -5.12 -1.84
N ALA A 111 -13.79 -4.00 -2.32
CA ALA A 111 -13.43 -2.67 -1.86
C ALA A 111 -14.66 -1.76 -1.93
N GLU A 112 -14.69 -0.72 -1.09
CA GLU A 112 -15.62 0.38 -1.18
C GLU A 112 -15.03 1.54 -1.98
N THR A 113 -15.88 2.43 -2.49
CA THR A 113 -15.41 3.67 -3.11
C THR A 113 -16.46 4.77 -2.96
N GLY A 114 -15.97 6.00 -2.77
CA GLY A 114 -16.80 7.21 -2.85
C GLY A 114 -16.67 7.84 -4.23
N ALA A 115 -15.67 8.71 -4.41
CA ALA A 115 -15.41 9.41 -5.67
C ALA A 115 -15.01 8.50 -6.86
N GLY A 116 -14.73 7.21 -6.63
CA GLY A 116 -14.43 6.24 -7.68
C GLY A 116 -12.97 5.79 -7.73
N GLN A 117 -12.02 6.68 -7.45
CA GLN A 117 -10.58 6.43 -7.68
C GLN A 117 -10.00 5.20 -6.95
N HIS A 118 -10.50 4.83 -5.76
CA HIS A 118 -10.04 3.60 -5.11
C HIS A 118 -10.60 2.36 -5.78
N GLY A 119 -11.90 2.36 -6.12
CA GLY A 119 -12.53 1.25 -6.83
C GLY A 119 -12.06 1.07 -8.28
N THR A 120 -11.46 2.10 -8.89
CA THR A 120 -10.80 1.99 -10.20
C THR A 120 -9.38 1.44 -10.11
N ALA A 121 -8.68 1.70 -9.01
CA ALA A 121 -7.29 1.29 -8.78
C ALA A 121 -7.19 -0.15 -8.30
#